data_AF-A0A366F7B0-F1
#
_entry.id   AF-A0A366F7B0-F1
#
_cell.length_a   1.000
_cell.length_b   1.000
_cell.length_c   1.000
_cell.angle_alpha   90.00
_cell.angle_beta   90.00
_cell.angle_gamma   90.00
#
_symmetry.space_group_name_H-M   'P 1'
#
loop_
_entity.id
_entity.type
_entity.pdbx_description
1 polymer ?
#
loop_
_entity_poly.entity_id
_entity_poly.type
_entity_poly.pdbx_seq_one_letter_code
_entity_poly.pdbx_strand_id
1 'polypeptide(L)'
;MRRDRELQTQGLEAPVRRRRPQQVAADLVEKIRLVLSALEAAGAIGHLNQPSFRLHPLKGDLKGHWAVTVRANWRIVFGFEGDKATDVDLIDYH
;
A
#
# COMPACT_ATOMS: atom_id res chain seq x y z
N MET A 1 -24.75 25.92 9.29
CA MET A 1 -24.85 24.59 8.65
C MET A 1 -23.54 24.29 7.93
N ARG A 2 -22.55 23.77 8.65
CA ARG A 2 -21.34 23.13 8.11
C ARG A 2 -20.98 22.02 9.10
N ARG A 3 -20.90 20.78 8.63
CA ARG A 3 -20.45 19.64 9.42
C ARG A 3 -19.02 19.35 8.98
N ASP A 4 -18.06 19.87 9.73
CA ASP A 4 -16.69 19.38 9.74
C ASP A 4 -16.74 17.92 10.20
N ARG A 5 -16.41 17.00 9.29
CA ARG A 5 -16.25 15.58 9.61
C ARG A 5 -14.78 15.39 9.97
N GLU A 6 -14.53 15.43 11.27
CA GLU A 6 -13.29 15.10 11.94
C GLU A 6 -12.85 13.69 11.50
N LEU A 7 -11.77 13.61 10.73
CA LEU A 7 -11.09 12.36 10.40
C LEU A 7 -10.39 11.90 11.68
N GLN A 8 -10.94 10.88 12.33
CA GLN A 8 -10.27 10.22 13.44
C GLN A 8 -9.14 9.35 12.89
N THR A 9 -7.98 9.96 12.68
CA THR A 9 -6.73 9.24 12.45
C THR A 9 -6.34 8.60 13.78
N GLN A 10 -6.73 7.33 14.00
CA GLN A 10 -6.20 6.55 15.11
C GLN A 10 -4.71 6.31 14.84
N GLY A 11 -3.87 7.16 15.45
CA GLY A 11 -2.44 6.93 15.52
C GLY A 11 -2.16 5.63 16.27
N LEU A 12 -1.60 4.65 15.57
CA LEU A 12 -0.98 3.50 16.20
C LEU A 12 0.45 3.88 16.58
N GLU A 13 0.62 4.35 17.80
CA GLU A 13 1.94 4.40 18.44
C GLU A 13 2.31 3.00 18.94
N ALA A 14 2.94 2.21 18.07
CA ALA A 14 3.64 1.00 18.49
C ALA A 14 5.16 1.23 18.43
N PRO A 15 5.93 0.92 19.51
CA PRO A 15 7.36 1.14 19.51
C PRO A 15 8.05 0.19 18.54
N VAL A 16 8.52 0.73 17.41
CA VAL A 16 9.36 0.04 16.43
C VAL A 16 10.57 -0.57 17.13
N ARG A 17 10.55 -1.90 17.30
CA ARG A 17 11.74 -2.66 17.70
C ARG A 17 12.71 -2.63 16.53
N ARG A 18 13.76 -1.81 16.63
CA ARG A 18 14.87 -1.70 15.67
C ARG A 18 15.52 -3.08 15.45
N ARG A 19 15.03 -3.84 14.46
CA ARG A 19 15.80 -4.94 13.85
C ARG A 19 16.85 -4.32 12.92
N ARG A 20 18.04 -4.91 12.89
CA ARG A 20 19.23 -4.36 12.24
C ARG A 20 18.92 -3.91 10.79
N PRO A 21 19.22 -2.66 10.38
CA PRO A 21 18.49 -2.03 9.27
C PRO A 21 19.00 -2.38 7.87
N GLN A 22 20.23 -2.87 7.73
CA GLN A 22 20.92 -2.72 6.44
C GLN A 22 20.43 -3.68 5.34
N GLN A 23 20.15 -4.94 5.67
CA GLN A 23 19.68 -5.92 4.68
C GLN A 23 18.15 -5.96 4.58
N VAL A 24 17.46 -5.60 5.66
CA VAL A 24 16.00 -5.56 5.68
C VAL A 24 15.47 -4.36 4.88
N ALA A 25 16.17 -3.22 4.93
CA ALA A 25 15.80 -2.04 4.15
C ALA A 25 16.04 -2.23 2.65
N ALA A 26 17.15 -2.86 2.24
CA ALA A 26 17.46 -3.04 0.81
C ALA A 26 16.42 -3.90 0.09
N ASP A 27 16.09 -5.08 0.62
CA ASP A 27 15.04 -5.95 0.07
C ASP A 27 13.67 -5.25 0.03
N LEU A 28 13.37 -4.43 1.04
CA LEU A 28 12.13 -3.67 1.10
C LEU A 28 12.09 -2.62 -0.02
N VAL A 29 13.17 -1.83 -0.18
CA VAL A 29 13.28 -0.80 -1.22
C VAL A 29 13.18 -1.41 -2.62
N GLU A 30 13.87 -2.52 -2.87
CA GLU A 30 13.81 -3.21 -4.17
C GLU A 30 12.39 -3.72 -4.47
N LYS A 31 11.70 -4.27 -3.47
CA LYS A 31 10.32 -4.71 -3.63
C LYS A 31 9.35 -3.54 -3.85
N ILE A 32 9.55 -2.41 -3.15
CA ILE A 32 8.75 -1.19 -3.37
C ILE A 32 8.94 -0.70 -4.79
N ARG A 33 10.19 -0.58 -5.27
CA ARG A 33 10.49 -0.17 -6.64
C ARG A 33 9.81 -1.08 -7.67
N LEU A 34 9.89 -2.39 -7.47
CA LEU A 34 9.22 -3.37 -8.34
C LEU A 34 7.70 -3.15 -8.41
N VAL A 35 7.06 -2.88 -7.26
CA VAL A 35 5.62 -2.61 -7.20
C VAL A 35 5.29 -1.29 -7.87
N LEU A 36 6.05 -0.23 -7.61
CA LEU A 36 5.84 1.09 -8.24
C LEU A 36 5.99 1.02 -9.76
N SER A 37 7.03 0.37 -10.26
CA SER A 37 7.20 0.17 -11.71
C SER A 37 6.06 -0.66 -12.31
N ALA A 38 5.56 -1.65 -11.58
CA ALA A 38 4.40 -2.42 -12.03
C ALA A 38 3.12 -1.57 -12.07
N LEU A 39 2.91 -0.69 -11.08
CA LEU A 39 1.78 0.24 -11.03
C LEU A 39 1.81 1.22 -12.20
N GLU A 40 2.99 1.77 -12.52
CA GLU A 40 3.17 2.68 -13.66
C GLU A 40 2.95 1.99 -15.02
N ALA A 41 3.32 0.71 -15.13
CA ALA A 41 3.16 -0.06 -16.36
C ALA A 41 1.77 -0.71 -16.51
N ALA A 42 0.97 -0.77 -15.43
CA ALA A 42 -0.29 -1.48 -15.41
C ALA A 42 -1.43 -0.62 -15.99
N GLY A 43 -1.82 -0.88 -17.24
CA GLY A 43 -3.04 -0.32 -17.83
C GLY A 43 -4.35 -0.91 -17.29
N ALA A 44 -4.29 -1.93 -16.44
CA ALA A 44 -5.46 -2.53 -15.79
C ALA A 44 -5.07 -3.21 -14.46
N ILE A 45 -5.97 -3.17 -13.49
CA ILE A 45 -5.78 -3.81 -12.18
C ILE A 45 -5.48 -5.31 -12.27
N GLY A 46 -5.99 -5.99 -13.31
CA GLY A 46 -5.72 -7.40 -13.58
C GLY A 46 -4.24 -7.71 -13.84
N HIS A 47 -3.47 -6.75 -14.38
CA HIS A 47 -2.02 -6.93 -14.60
C HIS A 47 -1.23 -7.00 -13.29
N LEU A 48 -1.79 -6.43 -12.21
CA LEU A 48 -1.22 -6.43 -10.87
C LEU A 48 -1.62 -7.65 -10.05
N ASN A 49 -2.50 -8.52 -10.57
CA ASN A 49 -2.92 -9.76 -9.91
C ASN A 49 -1.85 -10.86 -10.02
N GLN A 50 -0.63 -10.53 -9.61
CA GLN A 50 0.49 -11.47 -9.56
C GLN A 50 0.52 -12.18 -8.20
N PRO A 51 0.85 -13.49 -8.17
CA PRO A 51 0.97 -14.23 -6.91
C PRO A 51 1.92 -13.58 -5.90
N SER A 52 2.96 -12.90 -6.41
CA SER A 52 3.98 -12.21 -5.63
C SER A 52 3.50 -10.91 -4.96
N PHE A 53 2.43 -10.29 -5.45
CA PHE A 53 1.87 -9.05 -4.95
C PHE A 53 0.72 -9.26 -3.96
N ARG A 54 0.07 -10.44 -3.98
CA ARG A 54 -1.11 -10.74 -3.15
C ARG A 54 -2.12 -9.60 -3.18
N LEU A 55 -2.45 -9.17 -4.39
CA LEU A 55 -3.40 -8.11 -4.64
C LEU A 55 -4.76 -8.46 -4.02
N HIS A 56 -5.31 -7.56 -3.23
CA HIS A 56 -6.66 -7.71 -2.68
C HIS A 56 -7.37 -6.37 -2.60
N PRO A 57 -8.69 -6.31 -2.87
CA PRO A 57 -9.46 -5.10 -2.74
C PRO A 57 -9.70 -4.78 -1.25
N LEU A 58 -9.66 -3.50 -0.91
CA LEU A 58 -10.00 -3.01 0.41
C LEU A 58 -11.52 -2.80 0.55
N LYS A 59 -11.99 -2.78 1.80
CA LYS A 59 -13.41 -2.68 2.17
C LYS A 59 -13.62 -1.47 3.11
N GLY A 60 -14.88 -1.11 3.34
CA GLY A 60 -15.25 0.00 4.22
C GLY A 60 -14.97 1.35 3.55
N ASP A 61 -14.35 2.28 4.29
CA ASP A 61 -14.03 3.63 3.81
C ASP A 61 -13.01 3.64 2.67
N LEU A 62 -12.20 2.58 2.55
CA LEU A 62 -11.23 2.39 1.46
C LEU A 62 -11.80 1.58 0.28
N LYS A 63 -13.14 1.41 0.20
CA LYS A 63 -13.76 0.71 -0.93
C LYS A 63 -13.40 1.39 -2.25
N GLY A 64 -12.87 0.62 -3.20
CA GLY A 64 -12.34 1.14 -4.47
C GLY A 64 -10.81 1.21 -4.51
N HIS A 65 -10.16 1.05 -3.35
CA HIS A 65 -8.71 0.91 -3.25
C HIS A 65 -8.32 -0.56 -3.18
N TRP A 66 -7.06 -0.79 -3.51
CA TRP A 66 -6.41 -2.09 -3.56
C TRP A 66 -5.16 -2.05 -2.70
N ALA A 67 -4.77 -3.21 -2.18
CA ALA A 67 -3.54 -3.36 -1.42
C ALA A 67 -2.69 -4.49 -1.97
N VAL A 68 -1.37 -4.25 -2.00
CA VAL A 68 -0.37 -5.26 -2.33
C VAL A 68 0.61 -5.44 -1.17
N THR A 69 1.04 -6.68 -0.99
CA THR A 69 2.01 -7.09 0.03
C THR A 69 3.41 -6.82 -0.48
N VAL A 70 4.12 -5.89 0.17
CA VAL A 70 5.55 -5.67 -0.08
C VAL A 70 6.36 -6.68 0.73
N ARG A 71 6.32 -6.57 2.07
CA ARG A 71 7.06 -7.45 2.96
C ARG A 71 6.47 -7.43 4.37
N ALA A 72 6.26 -8.62 4.96
CA ALA A 72 5.70 -8.75 6.30
C ALA A 72 4.43 -7.89 6.48
N ASN A 73 4.49 -6.85 7.31
CA ASN A 73 3.39 -5.94 7.62
C ASN A 73 3.26 -4.75 6.66
N TRP A 74 4.24 -4.54 5.78
CA TRP A 74 4.23 -3.45 4.82
C TRP A 74 3.28 -3.72 3.66
N ARG A 75 2.39 -2.77 3.40
CA ARG A 75 1.40 -2.80 2.32
C ARG A 75 1.49 -1.51 1.52
N ILE A 76 1.45 -1.62 0.19
CA ILE A 76 1.18 -0.46 -0.66
C ILE A 76 -0.32 -0.48 -0.95
N VAL A 77 -1.00 0.61 -0.60
CA VAL A 77 -2.42 0.85 -0.88
C VAL A 77 -2.50 1.83 -2.03
N PHE A 78 -3.42 1.61 -2.96
CA PHE A 78 -3.62 2.50 -4.10
C PHE A 78 -5.05 2.42 -4.63
N GLY A 79 -5.56 3.54 -5.12
CA GLY A 79 -6.72 3.60 -5.99
C GLY A 79 -6.37 3.16 -7.41
N PHE A 80 -7.36 2.73 -8.18
CA PHE A 80 -7.17 2.44 -9.59
C PHE A 80 -8.31 3.08 -10.39
N GLU A 81 -7.98 4.12 -11.14
CA GLU A 81 -8.95 4.88 -11.94
C GLU A 81 -8.56 4.80 -13.43
N GLY A 82 -9.46 4.23 -14.23
CA GLY A 82 -9.21 4.01 -15.66
C GLY A 82 -8.05 3.02 -15.86
N ASP A 83 -6.93 3.53 -16.35
CA ASP A 83 -5.72 2.80 -16.70
C ASP A 83 -4.52 3.15 -15.80
N LYS A 84 -4.74 3.85 -14.68
CA LYS A 84 -3.66 4.34 -13.81
C LYS A 84 -3.94 4.09 -12.33
N ALA A 85 -2.86 3.83 -11.60
CA ALA A 85 -2.87 3.85 -10.15
C ALA A 85 -2.92 5.29 -9.62
N THR A 86 -3.74 5.52 -8.59
CA THR A 86 -3.92 6.80 -7.90
C THR A 86 -3.77 6.60 -6.40
N ASP A 87 -3.57 7.68 -5.64
CA ASP A 87 -3.55 7.63 -4.16
C ASP A 87 -2.65 6.53 -3.58
N VAL A 88 -1.40 6.47 -4.08
CA VAL A 88 -0.45 5.40 -3.74
C VAL A 88 0.21 5.70 -2.40
N ASP A 89 -0.10 4.92 -1.38
CA ASP A 89 0.41 5.04 -0.02
C ASP A 89 1.13 3.78 0.46
N LEU A 90 2.19 3.95 1.26
CA LEU A 90 2.90 2.86 1.91
C LEU A 90 2.54 2.83 3.41
N ILE A 91 1.89 1.76 3.84
CA ILE A 91 1.39 1.58 5.21
C ILE A 91 2.11 0.42 5.89
N ASP A 92 2.50 0.59 7.16
CA ASP A 92 2.96 -0.48 8.04
C ASP A 92 1.83 -0.89 8.99
N TYR A 93 1.44 -2.17 8.98
CA TYR A 93 0.41 -2.72 9.87
C TYR A 93 0.96 -3.09 11.27
N HIS A 94 2.02 -2.45 11.74
CA HIS A 94 2.57 -2.73 13.07
C HIS A 94 1.69 -2.15 14.19
#